data_AF-A0A2K2DC43-F1
#
_entry.id   AF-A0A2K2DC43-F1
#
_cell.length_a   1.000
_cell.length_b   1.000
_cell.length_c   1.000
_cell.angle_alpha   90.00
_cell.angle_beta   90.00
_cell.angle_gamma   90.00
#
_symmetry.space_group_name_H-M   'P 1'
#
loop_
_entity.id
_entity.type
_entity.pdbx_description
1 polymer ?
#
loop_
_entity_poly.entity_id
_entity_poly.type
_entity_poly.pdbx_seq_one_letter_code
_entity_poly.pdbx_strand_id
1 'polypeptide(L)'
;MAAVGGKVYFEISAHDLGVIEFDSNPESSSSSSTVAELGGIDVDMVELPSHMPMASTYLVESAGELFLVVVFFDGENFHEVAEVRVYRMDFSKPAWCEVDRIGDDHRIGISNFGASCSAYGGLKGNCVYFLNHLATAENFLHVFDLQDGTQQVQRPFRDMGFTLPPRPPFWLLPAESM
;
A
#
# COMPACT_ATOMS: atom_id res chain seq x y z
N MET A 1 -5.76 1.35 4.75
CA MET A 1 -5.56 2.41 5.76
C MET A 1 -4.08 2.62 5.97
N ALA A 2 -3.63 3.82 6.33
CA ALA A 2 -2.23 4.15 6.59
C ALA A 2 -2.13 5.22 7.70
N ALA A 3 -1.04 5.22 8.48
CA ALA A 3 -0.83 6.17 9.56
C ALA A 3 0.26 7.18 9.18
N VAL A 4 -0.06 8.48 9.11
CA VAL A 4 0.87 9.56 8.75
C VAL A 4 0.76 10.68 9.77
N GLY A 5 1.89 11.07 10.38
CA GLY A 5 1.95 12.25 11.25
C GLY A 5 0.97 12.24 12.44
N GLY A 6 0.72 11.07 13.05
CA GLY A 6 -0.23 10.94 14.17
C GLY A 6 -1.70 10.80 13.77
N LYS A 7 -1.99 10.77 12.46
CA LYS A 7 -3.34 10.54 11.91
C LYS A 7 -3.41 9.20 11.19
N VAL A 8 -4.57 8.58 11.19
CA VAL A 8 -4.84 7.33 10.46
C VAL A 8 -5.86 7.61 9.35
N TYR A 9 -5.46 7.33 8.13
CA TYR A 9 -6.23 7.55 6.91
C TYR A 9 -6.82 6.24 6.40
N PHE A 10 -8.07 6.26 5.95
CA PHE A 10 -8.75 5.08 5.37
C PHE A 10 -9.76 5.51 4.30
N GLU A 11 -9.93 4.69 3.27
CA GLU A 11 -10.90 4.96 2.22
C GLU A 11 -12.33 4.75 2.76
N ILE A 12 -13.21 5.73 2.56
CA ILE A 12 -14.64 5.64 2.92
C ILE A 12 -15.46 5.39 1.66
N SER A 13 -15.23 6.21 0.63
CA SER A 13 -15.98 6.22 -0.62
C SER A 13 -15.05 6.60 -1.78
N ALA A 14 -15.58 6.63 -3.00
CA ALA A 14 -14.83 7.13 -4.16
C ALA A 14 -14.55 8.65 -4.12
N HIS A 15 -15.10 9.38 -3.15
CA HIS A 15 -14.97 10.84 -3.03
C HIS A 15 -14.51 11.29 -1.64
N ASP A 16 -14.35 10.36 -0.70
CA ASP A 16 -14.06 10.70 0.70
C ASP A 16 -12.95 9.82 1.27
N LEU A 17 -11.95 10.48 1.85
CA LEU A 17 -10.92 9.88 2.67
C LEU A 17 -11.23 10.14 4.15
N GLY A 18 -11.42 9.09 4.93
CA GLY A 18 -11.61 9.16 6.37
C GLY A 18 -10.29 9.41 7.10
N VAL A 19 -10.34 10.19 8.17
CA VAL A 19 -9.19 10.51 9.01
C VAL A 19 -9.55 10.32 10.48
N ILE A 20 -8.73 9.57 11.21
CA ILE A 20 -8.78 9.49 12.67
C ILE A 20 -7.54 10.20 13.21
N GLU A 21 -7.74 11.21 14.04
CA GLU A 21 -6.66 11.93 14.73
C GLU A 21 -6.63 11.52 16.19
N PHE A 22 -5.43 11.17 16.69
CA PHE A 22 -5.23 10.81 18.08
C PHE A 22 -4.67 12.01 18.83
N ASP A 23 -5.42 12.52 19.80
CA ASP A 23 -4.97 13.64 20.61
C ASP A 23 -3.75 13.22 21.44
N SER A 24 -2.65 13.95 21.26
CA SER A 24 -1.36 13.65 21.89
C SER A 24 -1.12 14.43 23.17
N ASN A 25 -2.06 15.29 23.60
CA ASN A 25 -1.81 16.26 24.67
C ASN A 25 -1.54 15.58 26.04
N PRO A 26 -0.32 15.65 26.59
CA PRO A 26 0.02 15.00 27.85
C PRO A 26 -0.40 15.82 29.10
N GLU A 27 -0.92 17.04 28.93
CA GLU A 27 -1.31 17.92 30.05
C GLU A 27 -2.80 17.80 30.43
N SER A 28 -3.64 17.18 29.60
CA SER A 28 -5.05 16.90 29.91
C SER A 28 -5.29 15.53 30.56
N SER A 29 -4.25 14.70 30.71
CA SER A 29 -4.32 13.33 31.21
C SER A 29 -4.38 13.21 32.74
N SER A 30 -5.34 13.91 33.36
CA SER A 30 -5.89 13.50 34.67
C SER A 30 -7.01 12.46 34.56
N SER A 31 -7.37 12.05 33.34
CA SER A 31 -8.26 10.91 33.07
C SER A 31 -7.81 10.17 31.81
N SER A 32 -7.51 8.89 31.97
CA SER A 32 -6.95 7.95 30.99
C SER A 32 -7.92 7.64 29.82
N SER A 33 -8.17 8.60 28.94
CA SER A 33 -8.93 8.39 27.71
C SER A 33 -8.31 9.21 26.58
N THR A 34 -7.57 8.57 25.68
CA THR A 34 -7.21 9.16 24.38
C THR A 34 -8.49 9.41 23.61
N VAL A 35 -8.83 10.69 23.36
CA VAL A 35 -9.97 11.04 22.51
C VAL A 35 -9.49 10.92 21.06
N ALA A 36 -10.14 10.05 20.29
CA ALA A 36 -9.93 9.94 18.86
C ALA A 36 -11.00 10.78 18.14
N GLU A 37 -10.57 11.73 17.33
CA GLU A 37 -11.49 12.56 16.54
C GLU A 37 -11.62 11.98 15.13
N LEU A 38 -12.86 11.81 14.67
CA LEU A 38 -13.15 11.33 13.31
C LEU A 38 -13.44 12.53 12.41
N GLY A 39 -12.70 12.64 11.32
CA GLY A 39 -12.88 13.61 10.26
C GLY A 39 -12.93 12.96 8.87
N GLY A 40 -13.09 13.80 7.85
CA GLY A 40 -13.09 13.41 6.46
C GLY A 40 -12.43 14.47 5.59
N ILE A 41 -11.86 14.04 4.46
CA ILE A 41 -11.30 14.87 3.42
C ILE A 41 -12.06 14.55 2.13
N ASP A 42 -12.67 15.57 1.53
CA ASP A 42 -13.27 15.49 0.20
C ASP A 42 -12.12 15.40 -0.83
N VAL A 43 -12.00 14.24 -1.47
CA VAL A 43 -10.97 13.94 -2.45
C VAL A 43 -11.48 12.86 -3.40
N ASP A 44 -11.58 13.21 -4.67
CA ASP A 44 -11.94 12.26 -5.71
C ASP A 44 -10.88 11.15 -5.84
N MET A 45 -11.34 9.93 -6.02
CA MET A 45 -10.51 8.79 -6.37
C MET A 45 -9.84 9.01 -7.73
N VAL A 46 -8.70 8.36 -7.96
CA VAL A 46 -8.03 8.41 -9.26
C VAL A 46 -8.90 7.79 -10.35
N GLU A 47 -8.85 8.36 -11.55
CA GLU A 47 -9.58 7.82 -12.70
C GLU A 47 -9.01 6.46 -13.12
N LEU A 48 -9.86 5.45 -13.14
CA LEU A 48 -9.49 4.13 -13.67
C LEU A 48 -9.59 4.15 -15.21
N PRO A 49 -8.54 3.74 -15.94
CA PRO A 49 -8.62 3.67 -17.40
C PRO A 49 -9.74 2.73 -17.85
N SER A 50 -10.51 3.13 -18.86
CA SER A 50 -11.67 2.36 -19.34
C SER A 50 -11.33 0.96 -19.86
N HIS A 51 -10.08 0.71 -20.24
CA HIS A 51 -9.57 -0.59 -20.69
C HIS A 51 -9.04 -1.47 -19.54
N MET A 52 -8.94 -0.94 -18.32
CA MET A 52 -8.52 -1.65 -17.10
C MET A 52 -9.46 -1.30 -15.94
N PRO A 53 -10.72 -1.77 -15.98
CA PRO A 53 -11.73 -1.39 -14.99
C PRO A 53 -11.50 -2.05 -13.62
N MET A 54 -10.72 -3.12 -13.56
CA MET A 54 -10.44 -3.86 -12.33
C MET A 54 -9.14 -3.39 -11.69
N ALA A 55 -9.25 -2.89 -10.45
CA ALA A 55 -8.11 -2.46 -9.68
C ALA A 55 -8.27 -2.76 -8.19
N SER A 56 -7.16 -2.76 -7.47
CA SER A 56 -7.13 -2.71 -6.00
C SER A 56 -6.32 -1.52 -5.53
N THR A 57 -6.83 -0.84 -4.51
CA THR A 57 -6.24 0.36 -3.92
C THR A 57 -5.64 0.06 -2.55
N TYR A 58 -4.49 0.68 -2.27
CA TYR A 58 -3.80 0.52 -1.00
C TYR A 58 -3.24 1.86 -0.55
N LEU A 59 -3.73 2.34 0.60
CA LEU A 59 -3.09 3.45 1.30
C LEU A 59 -1.83 2.97 1.99
N VAL A 60 -0.76 3.75 1.86
CA VAL A 60 0.57 3.44 2.40
C VAL A 60 1.19 4.72 2.95
N GLU A 61 1.77 4.64 4.15
CA GLU A 61 2.70 5.67 4.61
C GLU A 61 4.10 5.33 4.14
N SER A 62 4.82 6.33 3.60
CA SER A 62 6.25 6.24 3.36
C SER A 62 6.94 7.57 3.55
N ALA A 63 8.07 7.59 4.26
CA ALA A 63 8.87 8.78 4.51
C ALA A 63 8.08 9.98 5.07
N GLY A 64 7.03 9.72 5.85
CA GLY A 64 6.15 10.76 6.42
C GLY A 64 5.10 11.31 5.46
N GLU A 65 4.95 10.73 4.26
CA GLU A 65 3.96 11.10 3.25
C GLU A 65 2.91 9.99 3.06
N LEU A 66 1.70 10.38 2.65
CA LEU A 66 0.61 9.45 2.33
C LEU A 66 0.60 9.13 0.83
N PHE A 67 0.67 7.84 0.51
CA PHE A 67 0.56 7.33 -0.85
C PHE A 67 -0.67 6.46 -1.03
N LEU A 68 -1.19 6.45 -2.25
CA LEU A 68 -2.16 5.52 -2.77
C LEU A 68 -1.47 4.69 -3.86
N VAL A 69 -1.42 3.38 -3.67
CA VAL A 69 -0.96 2.44 -4.70
C VAL A 69 -2.17 1.79 -5.34
N VAL A 70 -2.23 1.83 -6.67
CA VAL A 70 -3.29 1.22 -7.48
C VAL A 70 -2.70 0.10 -8.31
N VAL A 71 -3.19 -1.11 -8.09
CA VAL A 71 -2.81 -2.32 -8.83
C VAL A 71 -3.91 -2.61 -9.84
N PHE A 72 -3.62 -2.46 -11.13
CA PHE A 72 -4.55 -2.74 -12.23
C PHE A 72 -4.39 -4.18 -12.70
N PHE A 73 -5.51 -4.86 -12.92
CA PHE A 73 -5.53 -6.23 -13.45
C PHE A 73 -5.85 -6.23 -14.95
N ASP A 74 -5.37 -7.26 -15.65
CA ASP A 74 -5.68 -7.45 -17.07
C ASP A 74 -7.12 -7.98 -17.23
N GLY A 75 -8.02 -7.08 -17.65
CA GLY A 75 -9.44 -7.39 -17.80
C GLY A 75 -10.08 -7.86 -16.49
N GLU A 76 -10.75 -9.02 -16.52
CA GLU A 76 -11.36 -9.66 -15.35
C GLU A 76 -10.44 -10.71 -14.70
N ASN A 77 -9.19 -10.85 -15.18
CA ASN A 77 -8.25 -11.84 -14.71
C ASN A 77 -7.41 -11.31 -13.54
N PHE A 78 -7.87 -11.54 -12.31
CA PHE A 78 -7.13 -11.15 -11.10
C PHE A 78 -5.77 -11.83 -10.95
N HIS A 79 -5.42 -12.84 -11.75
CA HIS A 79 -4.09 -13.47 -11.72
C HIS A 79 -3.01 -12.62 -12.42
N GLU A 80 -3.42 -11.74 -13.32
CA GLU A 80 -2.52 -10.99 -14.18
C GLU A 80 -2.59 -9.51 -13.83
N VAL A 81 -1.49 -8.98 -13.30
CA VAL A 81 -1.35 -7.56 -13.02
C VAL A 81 -0.84 -6.88 -14.29
N ALA A 82 -1.63 -5.95 -14.82
CA ALA A 82 -1.29 -5.19 -16.02
C ALA A 82 -0.35 -4.02 -15.70
N GLU A 83 -0.63 -3.28 -14.63
CA GLU A 83 0.12 -2.08 -14.26
C GLU A 83 0.01 -1.79 -12.76
N VAL A 84 1.02 -1.12 -12.20
CA VAL A 84 0.96 -0.52 -10.86
C VAL A 84 1.23 0.97 -10.99
N ARG A 85 0.34 1.80 -10.46
CA ARG A 85 0.53 3.25 -10.36
C ARG A 85 0.57 3.68 -8.91
N VAL A 86 1.34 4.73 -8.65
CA VAL A 86 1.49 5.29 -7.32
C VAL A 86 1.15 6.77 -7.35
N TYR A 87 0.39 7.19 -6.35
CA TYR A 87 -0.04 8.57 -6.19
C TYR A 87 0.31 9.07 -4.80
N ARG A 88 0.82 10.28 -4.69
CA ARG A 88 1.03 10.97 -3.42
C ARG A 88 -0.16 11.89 -3.13
N MET A 89 -0.63 11.91 -1.89
CA MET A 89 -1.63 12.88 -1.44
C MET A 89 -1.03 14.29 -1.37
N ASP A 90 -1.69 15.27 -1.98
CA ASP A 90 -1.45 16.69 -1.72
C ASP A 90 -2.46 17.21 -0.70
N PHE A 91 -2.03 17.47 0.53
CA PHE A 91 -2.91 18.00 1.58
C PHE A 91 -3.19 19.50 1.45
N SER A 92 -2.38 20.25 0.70
CA SER A 92 -2.61 21.69 0.48
C SER A 92 -3.81 21.92 -0.44
N LYS A 93 -3.99 21.03 -1.41
CA LYS A 93 -5.15 20.91 -2.27
C LYS A 93 -5.49 19.43 -2.40
N PRO A 94 -6.40 18.89 -1.56
CA PRO A 94 -6.75 17.47 -1.51
C PRO A 94 -6.92 16.85 -2.89
N ALA A 95 -5.90 16.11 -3.32
CA ALA A 95 -5.83 15.46 -4.62
C ALA A 95 -4.71 14.41 -4.63
N TRP A 96 -4.92 13.35 -5.41
CA TRP A 96 -3.92 12.33 -5.70
C TRP A 96 -3.05 12.76 -6.87
N CYS A 97 -1.75 12.91 -6.64
CA CYS A 97 -0.76 13.30 -7.65
C CYS A 97 0.09 12.08 -8.02
N GLU A 98 0.08 11.67 -9.29
CA GLU A 98 0.86 10.53 -9.77
C GLU A 98 2.37 10.79 -9.59
N VAL A 99 3.09 9.77 -9.14
CA VAL A 99 4.53 9.80 -8.88
C VAL A 99 5.18 8.49 -9.32
N ASP A 100 6.44 8.57 -9.73
CA ASP A 100 7.30 7.43 -10.06
C ASP A 100 8.17 6.99 -8.88
N ARG A 101 8.06 7.69 -7.74
CA ARG A 101 8.89 7.49 -6.56
C ARG A 101 8.11 7.55 -5.25
N ILE A 102 8.49 6.67 -4.33
CA ILE A 102 7.93 6.55 -2.96
C ILE A 102 8.96 6.91 -1.87
N GLY A 103 10.13 7.42 -2.30
CA GLY A 103 11.30 7.68 -1.48
C GLY A 103 12.53 6.96 -2.04
N ASP A 104 13.71 7.57 -1.89
CA ASP A 104 14.94 7.06 -2.52
C ASP A 104 15.36 5.67 -2.02
N ASP A 105 15.16 5.42 -0.74
CA ASP A 105 15.46 4.15 -0.07
C ASP A 105 14.20 3.49 0.49
N HIS A 106 13.01 3.72 -0.08
CA HIS A 106 11.78 3.09 0.43
C HIS A 106 11.23 2.05 -0.52
N ARG A 107 10.56 1.05 0.04
CA ARG A 107 9.86 0.00 -0.68
C ARG A 107 8.47 -0.20 -0.07
N ILE A 108 7.50 -0.60 -0.88
CA ILE A 108 6.13 -0.86 -0.40
C ILE A 108 5.86 -2.37 -0.48
N GLY A 109 5.45 -2.98 0.63
CA GLY A 109 4.87 -4.31 0.67
C GLY A 109 3.34 -4.22 0.67
N ILE A 110 2.69 -4.96 -0.22
CA ILE A 110 1.24 -4.97 -0.39
C ILE A 110 0.70 -6.39 -0.36
N SER A 111 -0.30 -6.63 0.48
CA SER A 111 -1.17 -7.81 0.40
C SER A 111 -2.62 -7.39 0.64
N ASN A 112 -3.18 -7.60 1.83
CA ASN A 112 -4.49 -7.05 2.23
C ASN A 112 -4.39 -5.57 2.64
N PHE A 113 -3.20 -5.15 3.07
CA PHE A 113 -2.86 -3.79 3.44
C PHE A 113 -1.51 -3.46 2.82
N GLY A 114 -1.24 -2.17 2.67
CA GLY A 114 0.04 -1.68 2.22
C GLY A 114 0.86 -1.13 3.38
N ALA A 115 2.17 -1.31 3.32
CA ALA A 115 3.12 -0.73 4.25
C ALA A 115 4.44 -0.45 3.56
N SER A 116 5.19 0.53 4.05
CA SER A 116 6.53 0.79 3.54
C SER A 116 7.61 0.44 4.56
N CYS A 117 8.81 0.20 4.05
CA CYS A 117 10.01 0.00 4.85
C CYS A 117 11.20 0.63 4.13
N SER A 118 12.21 1.02 4.90
CA SER A 118 13.48 1.49 4.38
C SER A 118 14.30 0.37 3.77
N ALA A 119 15.19 0.73 2.85
CA ALA A 119 15.75 -0.19 1.91
C ALA A 119 17.01 -0.92 2.43
N TYR A 120 16.93 -1.54 3.60
CA TYR A 120 18.05 -2.31 4.16
C TYR A 120 18.00 -3.79 3.73
N GLY A 121 19.16 -4.47 3.69
CA GLY A 121 19.22 -5.93 3.54
C GLY A 121 19.15 -6.51 2.10
N GLY A 122 19.59 -5.78 1.07
CA GLY A 122 19.78 -6.34 -0.28
C GLY A 122 18.54 -6.37 -1.20
N LEU A 123 17.43 -5.78 -0.77
CA LEU A 123 16.22 -5.60 -1.58
C LEU A 123 16.29 -4.26 -2.34
N LYS A 124 15.77 -4.18 -3.58
CA LYS A 124 15.81 -2.97 -4.46
C LYS A 124 14.87 -1.86 -3.94
N GLY A 125 15.40 -0.64 -3.80
CA GLY A 125 14.61 0.53 -3.43
C GLY A 125 13.66 0.96 -4.56
N ASN A 126 12.67 1.81 -4.24
CA ASN A 126 11.66 2.30 -5.16
C ASN A 126 10.86 1.18 -5.87
N CYS A 127 10.55 0.10 -5.14
CA CYS A 127 9.79 -1.03 -5.65
C CYS A 127 8.51 -1.29 -4.85
N VAL A 128 7.50 -1.81 -5.54
CA VAL A 128 6.29 -2.38 -4.94
C VAL A 128 6.37 -3.89 -4.96
N TYR A 129 6.31 -4.50 -3.78
CA TYR A 129 6.28 -5.94 -3.52
C TYR A 129 4.84 -6.35 -3.25
N PHE A 130 4.18 -6.93 -4.24
CA PHE A 130 2.78 -7.29 -4.19
C PHE A 130 2.59 -8.80 -4.07
N LEU A 131 1.90 -9.20 -3.00
CA LEU A 131 1.34 -10.54 -2.82
C LEU A 131 -0.16 -10.48 -3.07
N ASN A 132 -0.57 -11.06 -4.19
CA ASN A 132 -1.95 -11.02 -4.63
C ASN A 132 -2.85 -11.84 -3.70
N HIS A 133 -3.68 -11.14 -2.91
CA HIS A 133 -4.61 -11.78 -1.98
C HIS A 133 -5.95 -12.15 -2.63
N LEU A 134 -6.25 -11.61 -3.82
CA LEU A 134 -7.49 -11.87 -4.57
C LEU A 134 -7.40 -13.19 -5.34
N ALA A 135 -6.24 -13.47 -5.93
CA ALA A 135 -5.95 -14.73 -6.62
C ALA A 135 -5.62 -15.84 -5.61
N THR A 136 -6.62 -16.35 -4.89
CA THR A 136 -6.44 -17.33 -3.80
C THR A 136 -5.79 -18.66 -4.20
N ALA A 137 -5.65 -18.95 -5.49
CA ALA A 137 -4.94 -20.13 -6.01
C ALA A 137 -3.43 -19.88 -6.22
N GLU A 138 -2.95 -18.65 -5.99
CA GLU A 138 -1.57 -18.24 -6.27
C GLU A 138 -0.93 -17.54 -5.07
N ASN A 139 0.38 -17.74 -4.92
CA ASN A 139 1.21 -17.07 -3.93
C ASN A 139 2.47 -16.53 -4.59
N PHE A 140 2.30 -15.81 -5.70
CA PHE A 140 3.45 -15.21 -6.36
C PHE A 140 3.76 -13.88 -5.71
N LEU A 141 5.05 -13.61 -5.55
CA LEU A 141 5.55 -12.30 -5.17
C LEU A 141 5.83 -11.55 -6.47
N HIS A 142 5.00 -10.56 -6.77
CA HIS A 142 5.23 -9.64 -7.88
C HIS A 142 6.06 -8.46 -7.36
N VAL A 143 7.18 -8.19 -8.01
CA VAL A 143 8.06 -7.06 -7.70
C VAL A 143 7.99 -6.10 -8.88
N PHE A 144 7.43 -4.92 -8.64
CA PHE A 144 7.34 -3.85 -9.62
C PHE A 144 8.41 -2.82 -9.32
N ASP A 145 9.24 -2.56 -10.30
CA ASP A 145 10.18 -1.45 -10.26
C ASP A 145 9.50 -0.20 -10.80
N LEU A 146 9.31 0.82 -9.95
CA LEU A 146 8.62 2.03 -10.36
C LEU A 146 9.46 2.93 -11.27
N GLN A 147 10.79 2.81 -11.22
CA GLN A 147 11.70 3.63 -12.03
C GLN A 147 11.84 3.07 -13.45
N ASP A 148 11.99 1.76 -13.57
CA ASP A 148 12.17 1.07 -14.85
C ASP A 148 10.82 0.63 -15.47
N GLY A 149 9.73 0.68 -14.70
CA GLY A 149 8.40 0.20 -15.11
C GLY A 149 8.36 -1.31 -15.35
N THR A 150 9.25 -2.08 -14.71
CA THR A 150 9.41 -3.52 -14.95
C THR A 150 8.72 -4.36 -13.88
N GLN A 151 8.32 -5.57 -14.26
CA GLN A 151 7.76 -6.56 -13.34
C GLN A 151 8.64 -7.81 -13.30
N GLN A 152 8.92 -8.27 -12.08
CA GLN A 152 9.49 -9.59 -11.83
C GLN A 152 8.51 -10.43 -11.02
N VAL A 153 8.30 -11.68 -11.41
CA VAL A 153 7.46 -12.63 -10.67
C VAL A 153 8.33 -13.67 -10.00
N GLN A 154 8.26 -13.75 -8.67
CA GLN A 154 8.98 -14.71 -7.85
C GLN A 154 8.02 -15.72 -7.23
N ARG A 155 8.50 -16.95 -6.97
CA ARG A 155 7.70 -18.05 -6.41
C ARG A 155 8.31 -18.60 -5.12
N PRO A 156 8.48 -17.78 -4.08
CA PRO A 156 9.23 -18.16 -2.87
C PRO A 156 8.57 -19.31 -2.09
N PHE A 157 7.28 -19.57 -2.29
CA PHE A 157 6.54 -20.62 -1.59
C PHE A 157 6.46 -21.96 -2.32
N ARG A 158 7.01 -22.07 -3.55
CA ARG A 158 6.87 -23.27 -4.39
C ARG A 158 7.41 -24.53 -3.70
N ASP A 159 8.54 -24.42 -3.01
CA ASP A 159 9.25 -25.56 -2.43
C ASP A 159 8.90 -25.81 -0.96
N MET A 160 7.98 -25.03 -0.39
CA MET A 160 7.61 -25.10 1.03
C MET A 160 6.61 -26.23 1.35
N GLY A 161 6.28 -27.09 0.38
CA GLY A 161 5.52 -28.33 0.60
C GLY A 161 4.03 -28.15 0.96
N PHE A 162 3.47 -26.96 0.79
CA PHE A 162 2.06 -26.72 1.06
C PHE A 162 1.15 -27.28 -0.05
N THR A 163 0.12 -28.04 0.33
CA THR A 163 -0.85 -28.68 -0.58
C THR A 163 -1.89 -27.73 -1.18
N LEU A 164 -2.08 -26.58 -0.53
CA LEU A 164 -2.80 -25.42 -1.03
C LEU A 164 -1.85 -24.22 -0.90
N PRO A 165 -1.95 -23.20 -1.76
CA PRO A 165 -1.21 -21.97 -1.55
C PRO A 165 -1.46 -21.49 -0.11
N PRO A 166 -0.44 -21.42 0.79
CA PRO A 166 -0.62 -20.83 2.11
C PRO A 166 -1.20 -19.45 1.91
N ARG A 167 -2.23 -19.06 2.68
CA ARG A 167 -2.69 -17.66 2.63
C ARG A 167 -1.45 -16.77 2.77
N PRO A 168 -1.22 -15.82 1.85
CA PRO A 168 0.00 -15.03 1.87
C PRO A 168 0.20 -14.44 3.27
N PRO A 169 1.41 -14.50 3.84
CA PRO A 169 1.66 -13.95 5.17
C PRO A 169 1.20 -12.49 5.17
N PHE A 170 0.44 -12.15 6.20
CA PHE A 170 -0.18 -10.83 6.38
C PHE A 170 0.87 -9.71 6.52
N TRP A 171 2.15 -10.07 6.72
CA TRP A 171 3.32 -9.20 6.65
C TRP A 171 4.55 -9.99 6.16
N LEU A 172 5.26 -9.47 5.15
CA LEU A 172 6.65 -9.84 4.90
C LEU A 172 7.52 -8.70 5.43
N LEU A 173 8.06 -8.85 6.63
CA LEU A 173 9.26 -8.11 7.01
C LEU A 173 10.46 -8.96 6.58
N PRO A 174 11.46 -8.39 5.89
CA PRO A 174 12.70 -9.10 5.64
C PRO A 174 13.29 -9.53 7.00
N ALA A 175 13.64 -10.81 7.13
CA ALA A 175 14.50 -11.21 8.23
C ALA A 175 15.87 -10.61 7.95
N GLU A 176 16.40 -9.82 8.89
CA GLU A 176 17.81 -9.41 8.83
C GLU A 176 18.66 -10.68 8.82
N SER A 177 19.43 -10.89 7.75
CA SER A 177 20.49 -11.90 7.77
C SER A 177 21.60 -11.37 8.67
N MET A 178 21.75 -11.96 9.86
CA MET A 178 22.94 -11.83 10.71
C MET A 178 24.16 -12.48 10.06
#